data_AF-A0A2M7MAA2-F1
#
_entry.id   AF-A0A2M7MAA2-F1
#
_cell.length_a   1.000
_cell.length_b   1.000
_cell.length_c   1.000
_cell.angle_alpha   90.00
_cell.angle_beta   90.00
_cell.angle_gamma   90.00
#
_symmetry.space_group_name_H-M   'P 1'
#
loop_
_entity.id
_entity.type
_entity.pdbx_description
1 polymer ?
#
loop_
_entity_poly.entity_id
_entity_poly.type
_entity_poly.pdbx_seq_one_letter_code
_entity_poly.pdbx_strand_id
1 'polypeptide(L)'
;MFFKKTLAFSVLSSIMWISAPVSLQAQQSAPAENARQMPKLNEEQKAIMMELQQAQQSLQQTQQALRKIQQKVYQDNPKLKAQRDGLQKNISDAMSDENYNAEKELASLNQLVEQYQNAKEQPTQQQIESFQAKQQTFQKRQRDAFQNPEIQKQAEALQQNLRTAIEQSGESGQSLIVRLEEQMKKITALRQKAMQIMQGQ
;
A
#
# COMPACT_ATOMS: atom_id res chain seq x y z
N MET A 1 -19.91 -26.43 -20.62
CA MET A 1 -19.88 -24.95 -20.67
C MET A 1 -18.84 -24.48 -19.67
N PHE A 2 -17.67 -24.05 -20.15
CA PHE A 2 -16.50 -23.75 -19.32
C PHE A 2 -16.66 -22.40 -18.63
N PHE A 3 -16.72 -22.40 -17.30
CA PHE A 3 -16.58 -21.19 -16.49
C PHE A 3 -15.12 -20.72 -16.57
N LYS A 4 -14.86 -19.72 -17.41
CA LYS A 4 -13.60 -18.97 -17.42
C LYS A 4 -13.49 -18.22 -16.09
N LYS A 5 -12.68 -18.75 -15.17
CA LYS A 5 -12.20 -18.01 -14.00
C LYS A 5 -11.28 -16.90 -14.51
N THR A 6 -11.80 -15.69 -14.63
CA THR A 6 -10.99 -14.48 -14.71
C THR A 6 -10.21 -14.35 -13.40
N LEU A 7 -8.95 -14.79 -13.42
CA LEU A 7 -7.93 -14.34 -12.49
C LEU A 7 -7.84 -12.82 -12.61
N ALA A 8 -8.54 -12.12 -11.73
CA ALA A 8 -8.36 -10.70 -11.54
C ALA A 8 -6.96 -10.51 -10.94
N PHE A 9 -5.98 -10.27 -11.81
CA PHE A 9 -4.69 -9.71 -11.44
C PHE A 9 -4.91 -8.31 -10.87
N SER A 10 -5.31 -8.24 -9.60
CA SER A 10 -5.29 -7.02 -8.78
C SER A 10 -4.01 -7.01 -7.97
N VAL A 11 -2.87 -7.06 -8.65
CA VAL A 11 -1.56 -6.81 -8.05
C VAL A 11 -0.94 -5.68 -8.86
N LEU A 12 -1.13 -4.44 -8.38
CA LEU A 12 -0.31 -3.24 -8.61
C LEU A 12 -1.13 -1.99 -8.27
N SER A 13 -1.41 -1.80 -6.98
CA SER A 13 -1.73 -0.49 -6.42
C SER A 13 -1.27 -0.47 -4.98
N SER A 14 0.03 -0.63 -4.78
CA SER A 14 0.70 -0.37 -3.52
C SER A 14 2.15 0.04 -3.78
N ILE A 15 2.35 1.05 -4.63
CA ILE A 15 3.49 1.95 -4.43
C ILE A 15 3.03 2.92 -3.33
N MET A 16 2.90 2.42 -2.10
CA MET A 16 2.98 3.26 -0.92
C MET A 16 4.36 3.01 -0.32
N TRP A 17 5.28 3.89 -0.70
CA TRP A 17 6.43 4.20 0.12
C TRP A 17 5.89 4.67 1.47
N ILE A 18 6.14 3.89 2.52
CA ILE A 18 6.56 4.29 3.87
C ILE A 18 6.83 2.96 4.59
N SER A 19 8.09 2.54 4.52
CA SER A 19 8.67 1.57 5.42
C SER A 19 8.69 2.17 6.82
N ALA A 20 7.77 1.74 7.68
CA ALA A 20 7.98 1.77 9.12
C ALA A 20 8.39 0.34 9.54
N PRO A 21 9.51 0.13 10.24
CA PRO A 21 9.85 -1.17 10.76
C PRO A 21 8.83 -1.55 11.84
N VAL A 22 8.02 -2.58 11.57
CA VAL A 22 7.25 -3.26 12.60
C VAL A 22 8.23 -4.18 13.31
N SER A 23 8.81 -3.71 14.41
CA SER A 23 9.52 -4.56 15.36
C SER A 23 8.51 -5.50 16.01
N LEU A 24 8.41 -6.72 15.50
CA LEU A 24 7.73 -7.84 16.17
C LEU A 24 8.61 -8.30 17.34
N GLN A 25 8.53 -7.60 18.47
CA GLN A 25 8.96 -8.15 19.75
C GLN A 25 7.75 -8.83 20.40
N ALA A 26 7.79 -10.16 20.38
CA ALA A 26 6.98 -11.00 21.24
C ALA A 26 7.31 -10.65 22.70
N GLN A 27 6.41 -9.93 23.37
CA GLN A 27 6.54 -9.64 24.79
C GLN A 27 5.62 -10.56 25.57
N GLN A 28 6.27 -11.45 26.31
CA GLN A 28 5.70 -12.34 27.30
C GLN A 28 4.76 -11.60 28.25
N SER A 29 3.60 -12.19 28.46
CA SER A 29 2.57 -11.78 29.42
C SER A 29 3.12 -11.84 30.85
N ALA A 30 3.26 -10.68 31.49
CA ALA A 30 3.37 -10.55 32.94
C ALA A 30 2.06 -9.96 33.50
N PRO A 31 1.72 -10.20 34.78
CA PRO A 31 0.38 -9.97 35.31
C PRO A 31 0.00 -8.48 35.38
N ALA A 32 -1.30 -8.24 35.22
CA ALA A 32 -1.95 -6.95 35.22
C ALA A 32 -1.97 -6.30 36.63
N GLU A 33 -1.04 -5.39 36.92
CA GLU A 33 -1.09 -4.53 38.11
C GLU A 33 -0.70 -3.07 37.87
N ASN A 34 -0.76 -2.61 36.62
CA ASN A 34 -0.81 -1.17 36.34
C ASN A 34 -1.95 -0.94 35.37
N ALA A 35 -3.13 -0.63 35.92
CA ALA A 35 -4.16 0.09 35.20
C ALA A 35 -3.53 1.39 34.72
N ARG A 36 -2.95 1.35 33.52
CA ARG A 36 -2.46 2.51 32.79
C ARG A 36 -3.63 3.49 32.77
N GLN A 37 -3.54 4.52 33.61
CA GLN A 37 -4.34 5.72 33.45
C GLN A 37 -4.10 6.14 32.01
N MET A 38 -5.07 5.88 31.12
CA MET A 38 -5.03 6.48 29.80
C MET A 38 -4.90 7.98 30.06
N PRO A 39 -3.86 8.64 29.52
CA PRO A 39 -3.71 10.08 29.71
C PRO A 39 -5.04 10.70 29.29
N LYS A 40 -5.67 11.44 30.22
CA LYS A 40 -6.94 12.09 29.94
C LYS A 40 -6.67 13.10 28.84
N LEU A 41 -7.09 12.75 27.63
CA LEU A 41 -7.01 13.65 26.49
C LEU A 41 -7.73 14.95 26.86
N ASN A 42 -7.04 16.07 26.76
CA ASN A 42 -7.69 17.36 26.91
C ASN A 42 -8.70 17.57 25.75
N GLU A 43 -9.63 18.51 25.90
CA GLU A 43 -10.68 18.74 24.90
C GLU A 43 -10.09 19.06 23.51
N GLU A 44 -8.95 19.74 23.45
CA GLU A 44 -8.26 20.05 22.20
C GLU A 44 -7.67 18.79 21.52
N GLN A 45 -7.08 17.87 22.30
CA GLN A 45 -6.57 16.59 21.80
C GLN A 45 -7.72 15.70 21.29
N LYS A 46 -8.87 15.68 21.99
CA LYS A 46 -10.06 14.94 21.55
C LYS A 46 -10.60 15.48 20.23
N ALA A 47 -10.68 16.81 20.08
CA ALA A 47 -11.13 17.44 18.83
C ALA A 47 -10.24 17.05 17.65
N ILE A 48 -8.92 17.11 17.82
CA ILE A 48 -7.96 16.73 16.77
C ILE A 48 -8.07 15.26 16.41
N MET A 49 -8.23 14.37 17.40
CA MET A 49 -8.44 12.94 17.13
C MET A 49 -9.71 12.69 16.31
N MET A 50 -10.81 13.37 16.64
CA MET A 50 -12.06 13.25 15.91
C MET A 50 -11.94 13.77 14.47
N GLU A 51 -11.33 14.95 14.28
CA GLU A 51 -11.07 15.50 12.96
C GLU A 51 -10.17 14.61 12.10
N LEU A 52 -9.15 14.01 12.72
CA LEU A 52 -8.25 13.08 12.06
C LEU A 52 -8.99 11.81 11.63
N GLN A 53 -9.85 11.26 12.49
CA GLN A 53 -10.68 10.10 12.15
C GLN A 53 -11.60 10.40 10.97
N GLN A 54 -12.28 11.55 10.98
CA GLN A 54 -13.16 11.95 9.90
C GLN A 54 -12.40 12.18 8.58
N ALA A 55 -11.22 12.82 8.65
CA ALA A 55 -10.37 13.03 7.49
C ALA A 55 -9.88 11.70 6.90
N GLN A 56 -9.53 10.72 7.74
CA GLN A 56 -9.14 9.38 7.31
C GLN A 56 -10.29 8.62 6.62
N GLN A 57 -11.51 8.67 7.19
CA GLN A 57 -12.68 8.06 6.56
C GLN A 57 -12.99 8.69 5.20
N SER A 58 -12.93 10.02 5.12
CA SER A 58 -13.15 10.76 3.86
C SER A 58 -12.08 10.41 2.82
N LEU A 59 -10.81 10.30 3.25
CA LEU A 59 -9.71 9.86 2.40
C LEU A 59 -9.95 8.45 1.84
N GLN A 60 -10.40 7.50 2.66
CA GLN A 60 -10.70 6.14 2.22
C GLN A 60 -11.80 6.11 1.15
N GLN A 61 -12.85 6.92 1.30
CA GLN A 61 -13.92 7.03 0.30
C GLN A 61 -13.40 7.61 -1.03
N THR A 62 -12.61 8.68 -0.98
CA THR A 62 -11.98 9.26 -2.17
C THR A 62 -11.08 8.24 -2.87
N GLN A 63 -10.25 7.51 -2.11
CA GLN A 63 -9.39 6.46 -2.66
C GLN A 63 -10.18 5.33 -3.32
N GLN A 64 -11.30 4.91 -2.73
CA GLN A 64 -12.19 3.91 -3.34
C GLN A 64 -12.78 4.39 -4.67
N ALA A 65 -13.21 5.65 -4.73
CA ALA A 65 -13.74 6.25 -5.95
C ALA A 65 -12.65 6.36 -7.04
N LEU A 66 -11.45 6.84 -6.67
CA LEU A 66 -10.30 6.92 -7.58
C LEU A 66 -9.90 5.54 -8.11
N ARG A 67 -9.92 4.47 -7.29
CA ARG A 67 -9.66 3.10 -7.77
C ARG A 67 -10.64 2.67 -8.86
N LYS A 68 -11.93 2.99 -8.72
CA LYS A 68 -12.94 2.66 -9.75
C LYS A 68 -12.67 3.41 -11.05
N ILE A 69 -12.35 4.70 -10.97
CA ILE A 69 -12.01 5.50 -12.17
C ILE A 69 -10.72 5.00 -12.80
N GLN A 70 -9.68 4.72 -12.01
CA GLN A 70 -8.43 4.17 -12.49
C GLN A 70 -8.63 2.86 -13.25
N GLN A 71 -9.47 1.95 -12.73
CA GLN A 71 -9.82 0.71 -13.43
C GLN A 71 -10.49 0.99 -14.78
N LYS A 72 -11.46 1.90 -14.82
CA LYS A 72 -12.12 2.32 -16.06
C LYS A 72 -11.13 2.94 -17.04
N VAL A 73 -10.26 3.83 -16.58
CA VAL A 73 -9.20 4.45 -17.39
C VAL A 73 -8.27 3.39 -18.01
N TYR A 74 -7.86 2.37 -17.26
CA TYR A 74 -7.06 1.27 -17.83
C TYR A 74 -7.83 0.38 -18.81
N GLN A 75 -9.15 0.25 -18.66
CA GLN A 75 -10.00 -0.49 -19.60
C GLN A 75 -10.16 0.29 -20.91
N ASP A 76 -10.37 1.60 -20.80
CA ASP A 76 -10.65 2.48 -21.93
C ASP A 76 -9.36 2.97 -22.64
N ASN A 77 -8.19 2.84 -22.00
CA ASN A 77 -6.89 3.25 -22.54
C ASN A 77 -5.90 2.08 -22.65
N PRO A 78 -5.88 1.35 -23.79
CA PRO A 78 -5.00 0.18 -23.96
C PRO A 78 -3.51 0.55 -23.95
N LYS A 79 -3.14 1.77 -24.36
CA LYS A 79 -1.75 2.25 -24.30
C LYS A 79 -1.29 2.39 -22.85
N LEU A 80 -2.12 2.96 -21.99
CA LEU A 80 -1.83 3.09 -20.57
C LEU A 80 -1.75 1.72 -19.87
N LYS A 81 -2.62 0.77 -20.26
CA LYS A 81 -2.52 -0.61 -19.81
C LYS A 81 -1.19 -1.26 -20.21
N ALA A 82 -0.76 -1.08 -21.46
CA ALA A 82 0.53 -1.60 -21.92
C ALA A 82 1.71 -0.97 -21.18
N GLN A 83 1.66 0.33 -20.85
CA GLN A 83 2.68 0.99 -20.02
C GLN A 83 2.76 0.39 -18.63
N ARG A 84 1.61 0.11 -17.99
CA ARG A 84 1.56 -0.53 -16.67
C ARG A 84 2.15 -1.94 -16.72
N ASP A 85 1.72 -2.75 -17.68
CA ASP A 85 2.16 -4.14 -17.81
C ASP A 85 3.65 -4.21 -18.15
N GLY A 86 4.14 -3.29 -19.00
CA GLY A 86 5.56 -3.15 -19.31
C GLY A 86 6.40 -2.75 -18.10
N LEU A 87 5.95 -1.77 -17.30
CA LEU A 87 6.61 -1.40 -16.06
C LEU A 87 6.68 -2.58 -15.06
N GLN A 88 5.58 -3.32 -14.89
CA GLN A 88 5.55 -4.50 -14.04
C GLN A 88 6.59 -5.54 -14.47
N LYS A 89 6.65 -5.81 -15.77
CA LYS A 89 7.61 -6.74 -16.34
C LYS A 89 9.04 -6.26 -16.10
N ASN A 90 9.34 -4.99 -16.36
CA ASN A 90 10.70 -4.46 -16.20
C ASN A 90 11.16 -4.49 -14.74
N ILE A 91 10.25 -4.23 -13.78
CA ILE A 91 10.54 -4.40 -12.35
C ILE A 91 10.86 -5.87 -12.05
N SER A 92 10.02 -6.80 -12.53
CA SER A 92 10.23 -8.24 -12.32
C SER A 92 11.57 -8.73 -12.91
N ASP A 93 11.89 -8.27 -14.12
CA ASP A 93 13.15 -8.58 -14.79
C ASP A 93 14.33 -8.00 -14.01
N ALA A 94 14.25 -6.76 -13.52
CA ALA A 94 15.29 -6.13 -12.71
C ALA A 94 15.46 -6.76 -11.32
N MET A 95 14.43 -7.43 -10.80
CA MET A 95 14.50 -8.18 -9.54
C MET A 95 15.09 -9.58 -9.74
N SER A 96 15.09 -10.09 -10.96
CA SER A 96 15.49 -11.47 -11.29
C SER A 96 16.96 -11.56 -11.69
N ASP A 97 17.54 -12.76 -11.54
CA ASP A 97 18.86 -13.12 -12.04
C ASP A 97 18.87 -14.61 -12.45
N GLU A 98 20.04 -15.16 -12.79
CA GLU A 98 20.19 -16.56 -13.23
C GLU A 98 19.65 -17.58 -12.21
N ASN A 99 19.69 -17.25 -10.92
CA ASN A 99 19.32 -18.15 -9.83
C ASN A 99 18.04 -17.70 -9.08
N TYR A 100 17.45 -16.57 -9.46
CA TYR A 100 16.30 -15.99 -8.77
C TYR A 100 15.25 -15.49 -9.76
N ASN A 101 14.01 -15.97 -9.62
CA ASN A 101 12.88 -15.52 -10.42
C ASN A 101 11.86 -14.79 -9.53
N ALA A 102 11.74 -13.48 -9.72
CA ALA A 102 10.89 -12.64 -8.89
C ALA A 102 9.39 -12.99 -9.00
N GLU A 103 8.92 -13.38 -10.18
CA GLU A 103 7.50 -13.76 -10.39
C GLU A 103 7.15 -15.03 -9.62
N LYS A 104 8.01 -16.05 -9.70
CA LYS A 104 7.86 -17.30 -8.97
C LYS A 104 7.95 -17.08 -7.46
N GLU A 105 8.87 -16.23 -7.01
CA GLU A 105 8.99 -15.92 -5.59
C GLU A 105 7.73 -15.20 -5.07
N LEU A 106 7.22 -14.21 -5.81
CA LEU A 106 5.98 -13.52 -5.44
C LEU A 106 4.79 -14.48 -5.40
N ALA A 107 4.67 -15.37 -6.38
CA ALA A 107 3.64 -16.40 -6.40
C ALA A 107 3.76 -17.33 -5.17
N SER A 108 4.97 -17.75 -4.82
CA SER A 108 5.24 -18.58 -3.63
C SER A 108 4.86 -17.86 -2.33
N LEU A 109 5.20 -16.58 -2.20
CA LEU A 109 4.85 -15.76 -1.03
C LEU A 109 3.32 -15.62 -0.90
N ASN A 110 2.62 -15.34 -2.00
CA ASN A 110 1.15 -15.21 -2.00
C ASN A 110 0.45 -16.52 -1.65
N GLN A 111 0.90 -17.64 -2.21
CA GLN A 111 0.35 -18.97 -1.90
C GLN A 111 0.48 -19.31 -0.42
N LEU A 112 1.62 -19.00 0.20
CA LEU A 112 1.82 -19.26 1.62
C LEU A 112 0.87 -18.41 2.49
N VAL A 113 0.72 -17.13 2.13
CA VAL A 113 -0.21 -16.24 2.82
C VAL A 113 -1.65 -16.72 2.69
N GLU A 114 -2.09 -17.12 1.50
CA GLU A 114 -3.44 -17.65 1.26
C GLU A 114 -3.71 -18.95 2.02
N GLN A 115 -2.71 -19.83 2.08
CA GLN A 115 -2.78 -21.10 2.80
C GLN A 115 -3.12 -20.86 4.28
N TYR A 116 -2.42 -19.94 4.96
CA TYR A 116 -2.61 -19.71 6.40
C TYR A 116 -3.70 -18.71 6.75
N GLN A 117 -4.13 -17.85 5.83
CA GLN A 117 -5.29 -16.98 6.07
C GLN A 117 -6.60 -17.78 6.24
N ASN A 118 -6.72 -18.92 5.56
CA ASN A 118 -7.93 -19.73 5.56
C ASN A 118 -7.78 -21.08 6.29
N ALA A 119 -6.58 -21.41 6.77
CA ALA A 119 -6.32 -22.65 7.50
C ALA A 119 -6.67 -22.51 8.99
N LYS A 120 -7.11 -23.62 9.58
CA LYS A 120 -7.20 -23.77 11.04
C LYS A 120 -5.83 -24.00 11.69
N GLU A 121 -4.88 -24.47 10.90
CA GLU A 121 -3.52 -24.79 11.33
C GLU A 121 -2.63 -23.55 11.22
N GLN A 122 -1.77 -23.38 12.21
CA GLN A 122 -0.75 -22.32 12.24
C GLN A 122 0.49 -22.77 11.46
N PRO A 123 1.21 -21.85 10.80
CA PRO A 123 2.48 -22.19 10.17
C PRO A 123 3.49 -22.66 11.21
N THR A 124 4.33 -23.62 10.84
CA THR A 124 5.44 -24.07 11.69
C THR A 124 6.52 -22.99 11.76
N GLN A 125 7.37 -23.07 12.79
CA GLN A 125 8.51 -22.15 12.95
C GLN A 125 9.40 -22.11 11.69
N GLN A 126 9.69 -23.27 11.10
CA GLN A 126 10.48 -23.35 9.87
C GLN A 126 9.82 -22.66 8.67
N GLN A 127 8.48 -22.75 8.56
CA GLN A 127 7.74 -22.07 7.49
C GLN A 127 7.72 -20.56 7.69
N ILE A 128 7.61 -20.11 8.94
CA ILE A 128 7.70 -18.69 9.30
C ILE A 128 9.09 -18.14 8.92
N GLU A 129 10.16 -18.83 9.31
CA GLU A 129 11.54 -18.42 9.01
C GLU A 129 11.81 -18.38 7.50
N SER A 130 11.37 -19.42 6.77
CA SER A 130 11.50 -19.47 5.31
C SER A 130 10.76 -18.31 4.65
N PHE A 131 9.53 -18.02 5.08
CA PHE A 131 8.75 -16.90 4.57
C PHE A 131 9.44 -15.56 4.83
N GLN A 132 9.92 -15.34 6.06
CA GLN A 132 10.61 -14.10 6.43
C GLN A 132 11.87 -13.89 5.58
N ALA A 133 12.69 -14.93 5.40
CA ALA A 133 13.90 -14.85 4.58
C ALA A 133 13.59 -14.53 3.11
N LYS A 134 12.58 -15.20 2.55
CA LYS A 134 12.08 -14.95 1.19
C LYS A 134 11.54 -13.54 1.02
N GLN A 135 10.72 -13.09 1.97
CA GLN A 135 10.14 -11.75 1.98
C GLN A 135 11.25 -10.68 2.07
N GLN A 136 12.25 -10.85 2.93
CA GLN A 136 13.38 -9.93 3.04
C GLN A 136 14.16 -9.84 1.72
N THR A 137 14.44 -10.99 1.11
CA THR A 137 15.15 -11.06 -0.18
C THR A 137 14.36 -10.35 -1.28
N PHE A 138 13.06 -10.64 -1.39
CA PHE A 138 12.16 -10.02 -2.34
C PHE A 138 12.10 -8.50 -2.14
N GLN A 139 11.94 -8.03 -0.89
CA GLN A 139 11.92 -6.61 -0.57
C GLN A 139 13.24 -5.90 -0.91
N LYS A 140 14.38 -6.54 -0.65
CA LYS A 140 15.69 -5.97 -1.03
C LYS A 140 15.77 -5.79 -2.55
N ARG A 141 15.48 -6.85 -3.31
CA ARG A 141 15.51 -6.81 -4.77
C ARG A 141 14.51 -5.79 -5.33
N GLN A 142 13.33 -5.68 -4.73
CA GLN A 142 12.36 -4.67 -5.11
C GLN A 142 12.91 -3.26 -4.90
N ARG A 143 13.51 -2.96 -3.74
CA ARG A 143 14.16 -1.66 -3.49
C ARG A 143 15.26 -1.37 -4.50
N ASP A 144 16.09 -2.36 -4.81
CA ASP A 144 17.20 -2.23 -5.76
C ASP A 144 16.66 -2.00 -7.20
N ALA A 145 15.60 -2.72 -7.60
CA ALA A 145 14.94 -2.51 -8.89
C ALA A 145 14.35 -1.10 -9.03
N PHE A 146 13.78 -0.53 -7.96
CA PHE A 146 13.30 0.86 -7.97
C PHE A 146 14.40 1.92 -7.97
N GLN A 147 15.67 1.54 -7.76
CA GLN A 147 16.81 2.44 -7.98
C GLN A 147 17.23 2.50 -9.45
N ASN A 148 16.71 1.61 -10.31
CA ASN A 148 17.00 1.64 -11.74
C ASN A 148 16.37 2.90 -12.39
N PRO A 149 17.16 3.76 -13.05
CA PRO A 149 16.68 5.02 -13.61
C PRO A 149 15.63 4.83 -14.71
N GLU A 150 15.70 3.76 -15.49
CA GLU A 150 14.70 3.47 -16.52
C GLU A 150 13.35 3.06 -15.89
N ILE A 151 13.38 2.29 -14.79
CA ILE A 151 12.17 1.96 -14.03
C ILE A 151 11.57 3.22 -13.41
N GLN A 152 12.39 4.11 -12.85
CA GLN A 152 11.92 5.39 -12.30
C GLN A 152 11.23 6.24 -13.38
N LYS A 153 11.88 6.41 -14.53
CA LYS A 153 11.33 7.16 -15.67
C LYS A 153 10.01 6.56 -16.17
N GLN A 154 9.93 5.23 -16.28
CA GLN A 154 8.70 4.55 -16.69
C GLN A 154 7.58 4.71 -15.65
N ALA A 155 7.92 4.64 -14.36
CA ALA A 155 6.97 4.86 -13.27
C ALA A 155 6.42 6.29 -13.28
N GLU A 156 7.28 7.29 -13.43
CA GLU A 156 6.89 8.69 -13.55
C GLU A 156 5.99 8.93 -14.77
N ALA A 157 6.37 8.40 -15.93
CA ALA A 157 5.58 8.51 -17.15
C ALA A 157 4.20 7.86 -16.99
N LEU A 158 4.13 6.66 -16.40
CA LEU A 158 2.86 6.00 -16.14
C LEU A 158 1.99 6.81 -15.16
N GLN A 159 2.58 7.34 -14.08
CA GLN A 159 1.86 8.15 -13.10
C GLN A 159 1.27 9.42 -13.74
N GLN A 160 2.07 10.14 -14.54
CA GLN A 160 1.62 11.34 -15.24
C GLN A 160 0.50 11.02 -16.23
N ASN A 161 0.70 10.01 -17.08
CA ASN A 161 -0.30 9.61 -18.08
C ASN A 161 -1.60 9.13 -17.43
N LEU A 162 -1.51 8.40 -16.31
CA LEU A 162 -2.66 7.97 -15.55
C LEU A 162 -3.41 9.16 -14.95
N ARG A 163 -2.69 10.12 -14.34
CA ARG A 163 -3.28 11.34 -13.79
C ARG A 163 -4.05 12.10 -14.87
N THR A 164 -3.42 12.36 -16.01
CA THR A 164 -4.06 13.03 -17.15
C THR A 164 -5.29 12.27 -17.64
N ALA A 165 -5.22 10.93 -17.75
CA ALA A 165 -6.36 10.14 -18.18
C ALA A 165 -7.51 10.13 -17.16
N ILE A 166 -7.21 10.18 -15.86
CA ILE A 166 -8.23 10.36 -14.81
C ILE A 166 -8.86 11.74 -14.92
N GLU A 167 -8.08 12.81 -15.11
CA GLU A 167 -8.63 14.17 -15.31
C GLU A 167 -9.54 14.24 -16.55
N GLN A 168 -9.16 13.57 -17.63
CA GLN A 168 -9.94 13.50 -18.87
C GLN A 168 -11.18 12.60 -18.77
N SER A 169 -11.33 11.82 -17.69
CA SER A 169 -12.51 10.97 -17.48
C SER A 169 -13.77 11.74 -17.06
N GLY A 170 -13.66 13.06 -16.86
CA GLY A 170 -14.77 13.99 -16.60
C GLY A 170 -14.63 14.74 -15.26
N GLU A 171 -15.60 15.60 -14.93
CA GLU A 171 -15.60 16.45 -13.72
C GLU A 171 -15.42 15.65 -12.41
N SER A 172 -15.89 14.40 -12.40
CA SER A 172 -15.69 13.48 -11.26
C SER A 172 -14.22 13.13 -11.05
N GLY A 173 -13.44 12.92 -12.11
CA GLY A 173 -12.02 12.56 -12.01
C GLY A 173 -11.17 13.70 -11.45
N GLN A 174 -11.36 14.91 -12.00
CA GLN A 174 -10.64 16.10 -11.54
C GLN A 174 -10.99 16.47 -10.10
N SER A 175 -12.28 16.48 -9.75
CA SER A 175 -12.71 16.80 -8.38
C SER A 175 -12.20 15.79 -7.35
N LEU A 176 -12.09 14.51 -7.71
CA LEU A 176 -11.54 13.49 -6.81
C LEU A 176 -10.03 13.66 -6.57
N ILE A 177 -9.26 14.08 -7.58
CA ILE A 177 -7.83 14.38 -7.41
C ILE A 177 -7.67 15.57 -6.45
N VAL A 178 -8.42 16.66 -6.67
CA VAL A 178 -8.38 17.84 -5.79
C VAL A 178 -8.74 17.47 -4.36
N ARG A 179 -9.84 16.72 -4.17
CA ARG A 179 -10.25 16.24 -2.83
C ARG A 179 -9.18 15.38 -2.17
N LEU A 180 -8.51 14.50 -2.92
CA LEU A 180 -7.43 13.67 -2.38
C LEU A 180 -6.28 14.55 -1.86
N GLU A 181 -5.84 15.53 -2.64
CA GLU A 181 -4.75 16.44 -2.27
C GLU A 181 -5.10 17.27 -1.03
N GLU A 182 -6.32 17.80 -0.96
CA GLU A 182 -6.82 18.54 0.21
C GLU A 182 -6.90 17.68 1.47
N GLN A 183 -7.40 16.45 1.34
CA GLN A 183 -7.50 15.49 2.46
C GLN A 183 -6.11 15.11 3.00
N MET A 184 -5.14 14.90 2.11
CA MET A 184 -3.74 14.61 2.49
C MET A 184 -3.09 15.80 3.21
N LYS A 185 -3.32 17.04 2.73
CA LYS A 185 -2.89 18.27 3.41
C LYS A 185 -3.51 18.38 4.80
N LYS A 186 -4.83 18.15 4.92
CA LYS A 186 -5.55 18.19 6.20
C LYS A 186 -4.99 17.18 7.20
N ILE A 187 -4.78 15.93 6.79
CA ILE A 187 -4.22 14.89 7.66
C ILE A 187 -2.81 15.26 8.13
N THR A 188 -1.98 15.77 7.24
CA THR A 188 -0.62 16.22 7.58
C THR A 188 -0.65 17.35 8.62
N ALA A 189 -1.50 18.35 8.41
CA ALA A 189 -1.67 19.47 9.33
C ALA A 189 -2.18 19.01 10.71
N LEU A 190 -3.18 18.10 10.74
CA LEU A 190 -3.71 17.55 11.99
C LEU A 190 -2.66 16.75 12.77
N ARG A 191 -1.83 15.97 12.07
CA ARG A 191 -0.71 15.24 12.69
C ARG A 191 0.33 16.19 13.28
N GLN A 192 0.67 17.27 12.56
CA GLN A 192 1.59 18.29 13.06
C GLN A 192 1.03 18.98 14.31
N LYS A 193 -0.25 19.36 14.29
CA LYS A 193 -0.92 19.96 15.45
C LYS A 193 -0.94 19.02 16.65
N ALA A 194 -1.25 17.74 16.42
CA ALA A 194 -1.21 16.72 17.48
C ALA A 194 0.19 16.59 18.11
N MET A 195 1.25 16.57 17.29
CA MET A 195 2.63 16.50 17.79
C MET A 195 3.01 17.73 18.61
N GLN A 196 2.64 18.93 18.18
CA GLN A 196 2.92 20.16 18.92
C GLN A 196 2.26 20.16 20.30
N ILE A 197 1.00 19.72 20.38
CA ILE A 197 0.29 19.65 21.66
C ILE A 197 0.87 18.58 22.59
N MET A 198 1.41 17.49 22.04
CA MET A 198 2.10 16.47 22.83
C MET A 198 3.49 16.89 23.30
N GLN A 199 4.17 17.79 22.58
CA GLN A 199 5.50 18.31 22.95
C GLN A 199 5.45 19.56 23.85
N GLY A 200 4.32 20.26 23.87
CA GLY A 200 4.06 21.42 24.74
C GLY A 200 3.45 21.07 26.10
N GLN A 201 3.40 19.78 26.46
CA GLN A 201 3.03 19.25 27.78
C GLN A 201 4.26 18.62 28.43
#